data_AF-A0A7U9RJ74-F1
#
_entry.id   AF-A0A7U9RJ74-F1
#
_cell.length_a   1.000
_cell.length_b   1.000
_cell.length_c   1.000
_cell.angle_alpha   90.00
_cell.angle_beta   90.00
_cell.angle_gamma   90.00
#
_symmetry.space_group_name_H-M   'P 1'
#
loop_
_entity.id
_entity.type
_entity.pdbx_description
1 polymer ?
#
loop_
_entity_poly.entity_id
_entity_poly.type
_entity_poly.pdbx_seq_one_letter_code
_entity_poly.pdbx_strand_id
1 'polypeptide(L)' 'MIQLVRPSEERKEQAIKFRQEFFEHGESVINGSELFDKTEDYIEWCRSIDANTKEETVNPNWVITDTFFAIDD' A
#
# COMPACT_ATOMS: atom_id res chain seq x y z
N MET A 1 -16.61 -7.79 -9.70
CA MET A 1 -17.20 -6.58 -9.06
C MET A 1 -16.13 -5.94 -8.19
N ILE A 2 -15.82 -4.65 -8.35
CA ILE A 2 -14.71 -4.03 -7.60
C ILE A 2 -15.04 -3.96 -6.10
N GLN A 3 -14.14 -4.47 -5.28
CA GLN A 3 -14.14 -4.35 -3.82
C GLN A 3 -12.88 -3.62 -3.33
N LEU A 4 -13.05 -2.78 -2.31
CA LEU A 4 -11.93 -2.12 -1.63
C LEU A 4 -11.57 -2.92 -0.38
N VAL A 5 -10.34 -3.43 -0.33
CA VAL A 5 -9.85 -4.24 0.78
C VAL A 5 -8.59 -3.61 1.35
N ARG A 6 -8.47 -3.58 2.68
CA ARG A 6 -7.26 -3.04 3.33
C ARG A 6 -6.08 -4.00 3.09
N PRO A 7 -4.86 -3.47 2.95
CA PRO A 7 -3.65 -4.27 2.99
C PRO A 7 -3.57 -5.11 4.25
N SER A 8 -3.17 -6.36 4.09
CA SER A 8 -3.01 -7.32 5.18
C SER A 8 -1.90 -8.31 4.85
N GLU A 9 -1.38 -9.01 5.87
CA GLU A 9 -0.35 -10.05 5.70
C GLU A 9 -0.77 -11.13 4.68
N GLU A 10 -2.05 -11.55 4.71
CA GLU A 10 -2.62 -12.54 3.80
C GLU A 10 -2.51 -12.14 2.32
N ARG A 11 -2.43 -10.83 2.03
CA ARG A 11 -2.35 -10.29 0.67
C ARG A 11 -0.93 -10.01 0.20
N LYS A 12 0.08 -10.26 1.04
CA LYS A 12 1.49 -9.95 0.74
C LYS A 12 1.93 -10.47 -0.62
N GLU A 13 1.66 -11.73 -0.92
CA GLU A 13 2.11 -12.33 -2.17
C GLU A 13 1.50 -11.63 -3.40
N GLN A 14 0.20 -11.34 -3.36
CA GLN A 14 -0.51 -10.64 -4.44
C GLN A 14 -0.02 -9.20 -4.60
N ALA A 15 0.16 -8.48 -3.49
CA ALA A 15 0.66 -7.11 -3.51
C ALA A 15 2.08 -7.02 -4.08
N ILE A 16 2.97 -7.94 -3.72
CA ILE A 16 4.34 -7.98 -4.24
C ILE A 16 4.33 -8.28 -5.75
N LYS A 17 3.48 -9.20 -6.22
CA LYS A 17 3.30 -9.47 -7.66
C LYS A 17 2.78 -8.22 -8.40
N PHE A 18 1.77 -7.56 -7.85
CA PHE A 18 1.24 -6.32 -8.37
C PHE A 18 2.34 -5.25 -8.53
N ARG A 19 3.13 -5.01 -7.48
CA ARG A 19 4.25 -4.05 -7.56
C ARG A 19 5.30 -4.46 -8.59
N GLN A 20 5.63 -5.75 -8.65
CA GLN A 20 6.61 -6.28 -9.58
C GLN A 20 6.18 -6.07 -11.04
N GLU A 21 4.89 -6.19 -11.34
CA GLU A 21 4.35 -5.92 -12.67
C GLU A 21 4.61 -4.48 -13.14
N PHE A 22 4.45 -3.48 -12.26
CA PHE A 22 4.82 -2.08 -12.56
C PHE A 22 6.30 -1.97 -12.94
N PHE A 23 7.17 -2.55 -12.12
CA PHE A 23 8.62 -2.48 -12.32
C PHE A 23 9.06 -3.17 -13.62
N GLU A 24 8.43 -4.30 -13.96
CA GLU A 24 8.70 -5.02 -15.21
C GLU A 24 8.30 -4.22 -16.47
N HIS A 25 7.33 -3.32 -16.34
CA HIS A 25 6.92 -2.40 -17.40
C HIS A 25 7.67 -1.06 -17.38
N GLY A 26 8.72 -0.93 -16.56
CA GLY A 26 9.52 0.29 -16.44
C GLY A 26 8.86 1.41 -15.64
N GLU A 27 7.76 1.12 -14.95
CA GLU A 27 7.08 2.06 -14.06
C GLU A 27 7.63 1.93 -12.63
N SER A 28 8.69 2.67 -12.31
CA SER A 28 9.33 2.61 -10.98
C SER A 28 8.61 3.41 -9.89
N VAL A 29 7.47 4.04 -10.19
CA VAL A 29 6.69 4.87 -9.26
C VAL A 29 5.23 4.45 -9.33
N ILE A 30 4.68 4.01 -8.20
CA ILE A 30 3.26 3.67 -8.08
C ILE A 30 2.56 4.80 -7.34
N ASN A 31 1.85 5.66 -8.08
CA ASN A 31 1.14 6.79 -7.51
C ASN A 31 -0.02 6.34 -6.60
N GLY A 32 -0.21 7.04 -5.47
CA GLY A 32 -1.28 6.73 -4.53
C GLY A 32 -1.09 5.43 -3.73
N SER A 33 0.14 4.89 -3.71
CA SER A 33 0.44 3.60 -3.07
C SER A 33 1.03 3.71 -1.65
N GLU A 34 1.05 4.91 -1.04
CA GLU A 34 1.71 5.14 0.26
C GLU A 34 3.15 4.61 0.31
N LEU A 35 3.96 4.97 -0.70
CA LEU A 35 5.35 4.53 -0.86
C LEU A 35 5.54 3.01 -1.01
N PHE A 36 4.52 2.29 -1.48
CA PHE A 36 4.65 0.84 -1.70
C PHE A 36 5.74 0.49 -2.73
N ASP A 37 5.98 1.38 -3.69
CA ASP A 37 7.08 1.32 -4.65
C ASP A 37 8.46 1.43 -4.01
N LYS A 38 8.56 1.97 -2.78
CA LYS A 38 9.83 2.22 -2.08
C LYS A 38 10.03 1.36 -0.84
N THR A 39 9.00 0.62 -0.40
CA THR A 39 9.12 -0.23 0.79
C THR A 39 9.88 -1.52 0.49
N GLU A 40 10.78 -1.91 1.38
CA GLU A 40 11.43 -3.23 1.34
C GLU A 40 10.63 -4.26 2.15
N ASP A 41 9.94 -3.82 3.20
CA ASP A 41 9.13 -4.66 4.08
C ASP A 41 7.63 -4.34 3.93
N TYR A 42 6.91 -5.28 3.32
CA TYR A 42 5.46 -5.19 3.14
C TYR A 42 4.69 -5.14 4.47
N ILE A 43 5.15 -5.84 5.50
CA ILE A 43 4.45 -5.87 6.80
C ILE A 43 4.63 -4.53 7.51
N GLU A 44 5.82 -3.94 7.43
CA GLU A 44 6.05 -2.60 7.96
C GLU A 44 5.25 -1.54 7.19
N TRP A 45 5.12 -1.69 5.88
CA TRP A 45 4.24 -0.84 5.06
C TRP A 45 2.76 -0.98 5.45
N CYS A 46 2.27 -2.18 5.77
CA CYS A 46 0.91 -2.34 6.31
C CYS A 46 0.75 -1.59 7.65
N ARG A 47 1.75 -1.66 8.53
CA ARG A 47 1.73 -0.91 9.81
C ARG A 47 1.74 0.60 9.60
N SER A 48 2.50 1.09 8.61
CA SER A 48 2.52 2.53 8.32
C SER A 48 1.18 3.02 7.77
N ILE A 49 0.51 2.23 6.92
CA ILE A 49 -0.85 2.53 6.47
C ILE A 49 -1.81 2.62 7.66
N ASP A 50 -1.75 1.65 8.57
CA ASP A 50 -2.58 1.66 9.78
C ASP A 50 -2.32 2.88 10.66
N ALA A 51 -1.05 3.25 10.85
CA ALA A 51 -0.66 4.44 11.59
C ALA A 51 -1.17 5.73 10.94
N ASN A 52 -1.19 5.81 9.61
CA ASN A 52 -1.64 6.99 8.88
C ASN A 52 -3.16 7.24 8.96
N THR A 53 -3.95 6.26 9.43
CA THR A 53 -5.41 6.41 9.58
C THR A 53 -5.85 7.26 10.78
N LYS A 54 -4.93 7.64 11.67
CA LYS A 54 -5.25 8.35 12.91
C LYS A 54 -4.34 9.54 13.12
N GLU A 55 -4.91 10.63 13.62
CA GLU A 55 -4.17 11.87 13.92
C GLU A 55 -3.04 11.64 14.92
N GLU A 56 -3.23 10.73 15.87
CA GLU A 56 -2.27 10.47 16.95
C GLU A 56 -1.05 9.68 16.50
N THR A 57 -1.14 8.97 15.37
CA THR A 57 -0.09 8.04 14.92
C THR A 57 0.47 8.35 13.53
N VAL A 58 -0.21 9.20 12.74
CA VAL A 58 0.29 9.64 11.43
C VAL A 58 1.61 10.42 11.59
N ASN A 59 2.48 10.33 10.59
CA ASN A 59 3.68 11.16 10.53
C ASN A 59 3.27 12.65 10.61
N PRO A 60 3.87 13.47 11.49
CA PRO A 60 3.46 14.86 11.67
C PRO A 60 3.68 15.75 10.43
N ASN A 61 4.46 15.29 9.45
CA ASN A 61 4.62 15.99 8.17
C ASN A 61 3.56 15.61 7.12
N TRP A 62 2.70 14.62 7.42
CA TRP A 62 1.73 14.06 6.50
C TRP A 62 0.30 14.33 6.98
N VAL A 63 -0.65 14.15 6.08
CA VAL A 63 -2.09 14.20 6.38
C VAL A 63 -2.62 12.80 6.69
N ILE A 64 -3.73 12.72 7.40
CA ILE A 64 -4.43 11.46 7.66
C ILE A 64 -4.87 10.85 6.31
N THR A 65 -4.53 9.58 6.11
CA THR A 65 -4.86 8.83 4.90
C THR A 65 -5.26 7.40 5.25
N ASP A 66 -5.92 6.73 4.30
CA ASP A 66 -6.09 5.29 4.33
C ASP A 66 -5.82 4.74 2.93
N THR A 67 -5.41 3.48 2.84
CA THR A 67 -5.01 2.82 1.59
C THR A 67 -5.72 1.50 1.44
N PHE A 68 -6.26 1.27 0.23
CA PHE A 68 -7.00 0.07 -0.12
C PHE A 68 -6.48 -0.50 -1.44
N PHE A 69 -6.49 -1.82 -1.56
CA PHE A 69 -6.44 -2.47 -2.86
C PHE A 69 -7.85 -2.49 -3.47
N ALA A 70 -7.93 -2.18 -4.75
CA ALA A 70 -9.10 -2.47 -5.56
C ALA A 70 -8.93 -3.87 -6.15
N ILE A 71 -9.77 -4.82 -5.71
CA ILE A 71 -9.79 -6.19 -6.23
C ILE A 71 -11.05 -6.39 -7.06
N ASP A 72 -10.94 -7.12 -8.17
CA ASP A 72 -12.07 -7.52 -9.01
C ASP A 72 -12.17 -9.04 -8.98
N ASP A 73 -13.24 -9.54 -8.35
CA ASP A 73 -13.65 -10.95 -8.40
C ASP A 73 -14.34 -11.30 -9.73
#